data_AF-A0A7S3B6J5-F1
#
_entry.id   AF-A0A7S3B6J5-F1
#
_cell.length_a   1.000
_cell.length_b   1.000
_cell.length_c   1.000
_cell.angle_alpha   90.00
_cell.angle_beta   90.00
_cell.angle_gamma   90.00
#
_symmetry.space_group_name_H-M   'P 1'
#
loop_
_entity.id
_entity.type
_entity.pdbx_description
1 polymer ?
#
loop_
_entity_poly.entity_id
_entity_poly.type
_entity_poly.pdbx_seq_one_letter_code
_entity_poly.pdbx_strand_id
1 'polypeptide(L)'
;TLTGAAAGLRAFCMALRTWDKLFEATDFKLEDGLEARMAFKAFSLRKTDELVNYDLEHEKAPSIRRHGGVHLDATEYHEAMKRPSAVIVDVRNAYESAIGHFQPPEGGARLIDPKMRNSSDFAKWLHSKETKKELSGKDVMLYCTGGIRCERASALLNQMAEADPKFEPKSCVQVRGGIERYLKTFPEGGFWKGRNYLFDKRMEQKPELKSNEALEADCESQCCVCAAPRGVYRGKHKCGECRVPVIVCPACVAHATAQPATLRCPLCVEGYEAPSVVPDLVAQKRQLGVDLDMAGAGQARKKARREGGETTASGDASRLYVRHIPLVVRASQLREALGEGVELIHWLADSKTGAFYGAAVVAMASTEAGRAVIARAEKSIKMVGQKKRLQVSAARRAEGEAWPPSEGYVEREFPPIGSA
;
A
#
# COMPACT_ATOMS: atom_id res chain seq x y z
N THR A 1 1.57 1.15 -11.60
CA THR A 1 1.90 0.68 -12.96
C THR A 1 1.05 1.41 -13.96
N LEU A 2 1.63 1.86 -15.07
CA LEU A 2 0.95 2.59 -16.15
C LEU A 2 1.42 2.03 -17.49
N THR A 3 0.60 2.16 -18.53
CA THR A 3 0.95 1.84 -19.91
C THR A 3 0.59 3.02 -20.80
N GLY A 4 1.40 3.30 -21.81
CA GLY A 4 1.21 4.39 -22.75
C GLY A 4 2.33 4.42 -23.78
N ALA A 5 2.35 5.43 -24.65
CA ALA A 5 3.46 5.62 -25.57
C ALA A 5 4.78 5.82 -24.80
N ALA A 6 5.87 5.25 -25.33
CA ALA A 6 7.21 5.29 -24.72
C ALA A 6 7.64 6.71 -24.33
N ALA A 7 7.43 7.70 -25.21
CA ALA A 7 7.72 9.11 -24.96
C ALA A 7 6.81 9.70 -23.86
N GLY A 8 5.51 9.40 -23.90
CA GLY A 8 4.54 9.91 -22.93
C GLY A 8 4.79 9.39 -21.51
N LEU A 9 5.13 8.12 -21.35
CA LEU A 9 5.48 7.55 -20.04
C LEU A 9 6.78 8.13 -19.49
N ARG A 10 7.81 8.31 -20.33
CA ARG A 10 9.07 8.96 -19.91
C ARG A 10 8.83 10.40 -19.48
N ALA A 11 8.05 11.15 -20.25
CA ALA A 11 7.65 12.52 -19.89
C ALA A 11 6.87 12.55 -18.57
N PHE A 12 5.94 11.62 -18.35
CA PHE A 12 5.21 11.48 -17.09
C PHE A 12 6.15 11.20 -15.90
N CYS A 13 7.10 10.29 -16.06
CA CYS A 13 8.10 10.00 -15.02
C CYS A 13 8.96 11.23 -14.69
N MET A 14 9.40 11.99 -15.69
CA MET A 14 10.14 13.24 -15.46
C MET A 14 9.27 14.30 -14.79
N ALA A 15 8.04 14.47 -15.25
CA ALA A 15 7.09 15.41 -14.66
C ALA A 15 6.79 15.07 -13.18
N LEU A 16 6.71 13.79 -12.81
CA LEU A 16 6.56 13.39 -11.41
C LEU A 16 7.78 13.78 -10.57
N ARG A 17 9.00 13.57 -11.09
CA ARG A 17 10.24 13.96 -10.38
C ARG A 17 10.34 15.47 -10.19
N THR A 18 9.93 16.25 -11.19
CA THR A 18 9.97 17.72 -11.10
C THR A 18 8.83 18.29 -10.27
N TRP A 19 7.70 17.58 -10.17
CA TRP A 19 6.53 18.03 -9.44
C TRP A 19 6.74 18.04 -7.92
N ASP A 20 7.40 17.01 -7.36
CA ASP A 20 7.64 16.91 -5.92
C ASP A 20 8.94 16.13 -5.64
N LYS A 21 9.78 16.66 -4.74
CA LYS A 21 11.05 16.03 -4.32
C LYS A 21 10.87 14.63 -3.76
N LEU A 22 9.68 14.30 -3.24
CA LEU A 22 9.31 12.95 -2.81
C LEU A 22 9.55 11.92 -3.92
N PHE A 23 9.33 12.30 -5.19
CA PHE A 23 9.48 11.39 -6.32
C PHE A 23 10.86 11.44 -6.98
N GLU A 24 11.74 12.35 -6.58
CA GLU A 24 13.06 12.57 -7.21
C GLU A 24 13.86 11.26 -7.33
N ALA A 25 13.97 10.52 -6.22
CA ALA A 25 14.68 9.24 -6.16
C ALA A 25 13.84 8.03 -6.63
N THR A 26 12.65 8.25 -7.23
CA THR A 26 11.79 7.14 -7.68
C THR A 26 12.46 6.36 -8.81
N ASP A 27 12.66 5.07 -8.55
CA ASP A 27 13.11 4.08 -9.54
C ASP A 27 11.93 3.64 -10.43
N PHE A 28 11.69 4.40 -11.50
CA PHE A 28 10.69 4.04 -12.50
C PHE A 28 11.22 2.91 -13.39
N LYS A 29 10.62 1.73 -13.24
CA LYS A 29 10.92 0.59 -14.12
C LYS A 29 10.12 0.72 -15.40
N LEU A 30 10.84 0.90 -16.50
CA LEU A 30 10.28 1.07 -17.83
C LEU A 30 10.44 -0.22 -18.64
N GLU A 31 9.41 -0.50 -19.43
CA GLU A 31 9.34 -1.62 -20.36
C GLU A 31 8.72 -1.10 -21.66
N ASP A 32 9.46 -1.23 -22.77
CA ASP A 32 8.97 -0.86 -24.10
C ASP A 32 8.45 -2.09 -24.85
N GLY A 33 7.83 -1.90 -26.01
CA GLY A 33 7.40 -3.02 -26.87
C GLY A 33 6.15 -3.78 -26.40
N LEU A 34 5.41 -3.25 -25.42
CA LEU A 34 4.16 -3.85 -24.97
C LEU A 34 3.11 -3.83 -26.09
N GLU A 35 2.55 -5.00 -26.43
CA GLU A 35 1.47 -5.09 -27.40
C GLU A 35 0.25 -4.26 -26.99
N ALA A 36 -0.40 -3.57 -27.94
CA ALA A 36 -1.53 -2.67 -27.68
C ALA A 36 -2.68 -3.35 -26.90
N ARG A 37 -2.96 -4.63 -27.16
CA ARG A 37 -4.00 -5.40 -26.43
C ARG A 37 -3.71 -5.56 -24.93
N MET A 38 -2.44 -5.51 -24.55
CA MET A 38 -1.95 -5.63 -23.17
C MET A 38 -1.91 -4.28 -22.43
N ALA A 39 -2.16 -3.16 -23.09
CA ALA A 39 -2.26 -1.87 -22.42
C ALA A 39 -3.45 -1.80 -21.45
N PHE A 40 -3.29 -1.09 -20.34
CA PHE A 40 -4.42 -0.72 -19.48
C PHE A 40 -5.42 0.12 -20.27
N LYS A 41 -6.71 -0.15 -20.06
CA LYS A 41 -7.79 0.53 -20.78
C LYS A 41 -8.05 1.95 -20.28
N ALA A 42 -7.62 2.26 -19.05
CA ALA A 42 -7.88 3.53 -18.40
C ALA A 42 -6.78 3.83 -17.37
N PHE A 43 -6.55 5.12 -17.13
CA PHE A 43 -5.78 5.59 -15.99
C PHE A 43 -6.62 5.44 -14.71
N SER A 44 -6.04 4.86 -13.65
CA SER A 44 -6.69 4.78 -12.35
C SER A 44 -5.74 5.21 -11.26
N LEU A 45 -6.14 6.22 -10.49
CA LEU A 45 -5.46 6.66 -9.27
C LEU A 45 -6.32 6.27 -8.06
N ARG A 46 -5.72 5.65 -7.05
CA ARG A 46 -6.43 5.19 -5.86
C ARG A 46 -5.70 5.67 -4.62
N LYS A 47 -6.43 6.29 -3.70
CA LYS A 47 -5.96 6.50 -2.33
C LYS A 47 -6.15 5.20 -1.56
N THR A 48 -5.09 4.71 -0.93
CA THR A 48 -5.10 3.52 -0.09
C THR A 48 -4.37 3.83 1.22
N ASP A 49 -4.73 3.12 2.30
CA ASP A 49 -4.03 3.23 3.58
C ASP A 49 -2.67 2.54 3.52
N GLU A 50 -2.59 1.44 2.75
CA GLU A 50 -1.34 0.75 2.43
C GLU A 50 -1.20 0.58 0.90
N LEU A 51 0.00 0.80 0.36
CA LEU A 51 0.28 0.54 -1.06
C LEU A 51 0.23 -0.97 -1.37
N VAL A 52 0.64 -1.79 -0.40
CA VAL A 52 0.45 -3.24 -0.38
C VAL A 52 -0.10 -3.60 0.99
N ASN A 53 -1.24 -4.27 1.01
CA ASN A 53 -1.95 -4.55 2.25
C ASN A 53 -1.28 -5.67 3.06
N TYR A 54 -0.57 -5.31 4.12
CA TYR A 54 -0.08 -6.25 5.14
C TYR A 54 -0.97 -6.29 6.39
N ASP A 55 -2.09 -5.56 6.40
CA ASP A 55 -3.00 -5.40 7.54
C ASP A 55 -2.32 -4.82 8.79
N LEU A 56 -1.40 -3.89 8.56
CA LEU A 56 -0.60 -3.27 9.60
C LEU A 56 -1.18 -1.91 9.99
N GLU A 57 -1.85 -1.21 9.09
CA GLU A 57 -2.37 0.14 9.32
C GLU A 57 -1.30 1.12 9.85
N HIS A 58 -1.63 2.41 9.95
CA HIS A 58 -0.68 3.49 10.23
C HIS A 58 0.20 3.24 11.48
N GLU A 59 -0.41 2.95 12.63
CA GLU A 59 0.29 2.87 13.91
C GLU A 59 1.11 1.57 14.06
N LYS A 60 0.69 0.44 13.48
CA LYS A 60 1.40 -0.85 13.65
C LYS A 60 2.51 -1.03 12.61
N ALA A 61 2.39 -0.40 11.43
CA ALA A 61 3.36 -0.55 10.35
C ALA A 61 4.78 -0.14 10.77
N PRO A 62 5.79 -1.02 10.69
CA PRO A 62 7.18 -0.68 11.00
C PRO A 62 7.71 0.43 10.09
N SER A 63 8.61 1.26 10.64
CA SER A 63 9.32 2.28 9.87
C SER A 63 10.30 1.64 8.90
N ILE A 64 10.07 1.81 7.59
CA ILE A 64 10.98 1.35 6.54
C ILE A 64 12.33 2.09 6.61
N ARG A 65 12.35 3.35 7.07
CA ARG A 65 13.59 4.12 7.21
C ARG A 65 14.51 3.59 8.31
N ARG A 66 13.93 3.10 9.41
CA ARG A 66 14.69 2.56 10.55
C ARG A 66 14.99 1.06 10.39
N HIS A 67 14.01 0.29 9.92
CA HIS A 67 14.07 -1.17 9.94
C HIS A 67 14.14 -1.77 8.53
N GLY A 68 14.28 -0.99 7.46
CA GLY A 68 14.37 -1.51 6.10
C GLY A 68 15.55 -2.46 5.90
N GLY A 69 15.38 -3.45 5.02
CA GLY A 69 16.45 -4.37 4.64
C GLY A 69 17.45 -3.73 3.67
N VAL A 70 18.64 -4.31 3.59
CA VAL A 70 19.69 -3.84 2.67
C VAL A 70 19.38 -4.32 1.25
N HIS A 71 19.39 -3.40 0.29
CA HIS A 71 19.19 -3.74 -1.13
C HIS A 71 20.49 -4.27 -1.74
N LEU A 72 20.43 -5.49 -2.27
CA LEU A 72 21.46 -6.04 -3.16
C LEU A 72 21.01 -5.86 -4.61
N ASP A 73 21.93 -5.51 -5.51
CA ASP A 73 21.63 -5.61 -6.93
C ASP A 73 21.44 -7.07 -7.38
N ALA A 74 21.03 -7.29 -8.62
CA ALA A 74 20.73 -8.63 -9.11
C ALA A 74 21.95 -9.57 -9.08
N THR A 75 23.14 -9.07 -9.35
CA THR A 75 24.39 -9.86 -9.39
C THR A 75 24.85 -10.18 -7.98
N GLU A 76 24.85 -9.19 -7.08
CA GLU A 76 25.14 -9.39 -5.66
C GLU A 76 24.17 -10.39 -5.02
N TYR A 77 22.88 -10.28 -5.34
CA TYR A 77 21.86 -11.20 -4.86
C TYR A 77 22.08 -12.61 -5.42
N HIS A 78 22.45 -12.75 -6.70
CA HIS A 78 22.80 -14.02 -7.32
C HIS A 78 23.97 -14.72 -6.61
N GLU A 79 25.06 -13.98 -6.33
CA GLU A 79 26.20 -14.54 -5.59
C GLU A 79 25.85 -14.87 -4.14
N ALA A 80 25.05 -14.05 -3.48
CA ALA A 80 24.59 -14.30 -2.12
C ALA A 80 23.77 -15.60 -1.98
N MET A 81 23.04 -16.02 -3.03
CA MET A 81 22.30 -17.30 -3.04
C MET A 81 23.21 -18.52 -2.98
N LYS A 82 24.50 -18.40 -3.31
CA LYS A 82 25.44 -19.53 -3.27
C LYS A 82 25.89 -19.85 -1.84
N ARG A 83 25.53 -19.03 -0.84
CA ARG A 83 25.98 -19.19 0.55
C ARG A 83 25.06 -20.16 1.32
N PRO A 84 25.60 -21.25 1.91
CA PRO A 84 24.80 -22.19 2.71
C PRO A 84 24.23 -21.59 4.00
N SER A 85 24.81 -20.50 4.50
CA SER A 85 24.33 -19.77 5.68
C SER A 85 23.09 -18.91 5.39
N ALA A 86 22.75 -18.71 4.12
CA ALA A 86 21.64 -17.88 3.73
C ALA A 86 20.34 -18.68 3.56
N VAL A 87 19.23 -17.99 3.73
CA VAL A 87 17.89 -18.50 3.42
C VAL A 87 17.18 -17.49 2.55
N ILE A 88 16.45 -17.98 1.55
CA ILE A 88 15.66 -17.14 0.65
C ILE A 88 14.22 -17.26 1.05
N VAL A 89 13.54 -16.14 1.31
CA VAL A 89 12.11 -16.12 1.64
C VAL A 89 11.35 -15.50 0.47
N ASP A 90 10.45 -16.28 -0.11
CA ASP A 90 9.51 -15.76 -1.10
C ASP A 90 8.39 -14.98 -0.39
N VAL A 91 8.40 -13.64 -0.49
CA VAL A 91 7.35 -12.82 0.14
C VAL A 91 6.11 -12.66 -0.76
N ARG A 92 6.00 -13.48 -1.81
CA ARG A 92 4.83 -13.53 -2.69
C ARG A 92 3.76 -14.49 -2.16
N ASN A 93 2.58 -14.45 -2.76
CA ASN A 93 1.55 -15.44 -2.45
C ASN A 93 1.89 -16.78 -3.12
N ALA A 94 1.39 -17.89 -2.56
CA ALA A 94 1.67 -19.24 -3.02
C ALA A 94 1.31 -19.48 -4.50
N TYR A 95 0.26 -18.82 -5.02
CA TYR A 95 -0.09 -18.93 -6.45
C TYR A 95 0.95 -18.26 -7.37
N GLU A 96 1.73 -17.31 -6.86
CA GLU A 96 2.83 -16.69 -7.60
C GLU A 96 4.08 -17.57 -7.55
N SER A 97 4.36 -18.19 -6.41
CA SER A 97 5.43 -19.17 -6.18
C SER A 97 5.24 -20.42 -7.05
N ALA A 98 3.99 -20.91 -7.16
CA ALA A 98 3.67 -22.15 -7.89
C ALA A 98 4.04 -22.17 -9.37
N ILE A 99 4.15 -21.00 -10.02
CA ILE A 99 4.53 -20.93 -11.45
C ILE A 99 6.00 -20.57 -11.66
N GLY A 100 6.74 -20.27 -10.60
CA GLY A 100 8.17 -20.04 -10.66
C GLY A 100 8.70 -19.40 -9.38
N HIS A 101 9.91 -19.81 -8.99
CA HIS A 101 10.62 -19.33 -7.81
C HIS A 101 12.13 -19.50 -8.01
N PHE A 102 12.93 -18.95 -7.10
CA PHE A 102 14.38 -19.18 -7.10
C PHE A 102 14.71 -20.63 -6.72
N GLN A 103 15.63 -21.24 -7.45
CA GLN A 103 16.28 -22.51 -7.15
C GLN A 103 17.79 -22.28 -7.12
N PRO A 104 18.34 -21.90 -5.94
CA PRO A 104 19.77 -21.77 -5.73
C PRO A 104 20.52 -23.07 -6.05
N PRO A 105 21.83 -23.01 -6.31
CA PRO A 105 22.60 -24.21 -6.59
C PRO A 105 22.64 -25.12 -5.37
N GLU A 106 22.94 -26.40 -5.60
CA GLU A 106 23.13 -27.37 -4.52
C GLU A 106 24.19 -26.87 -3.53
N GLY A 107 23.92 -27.03 -2.23
CA GLY A 107 24.77 -26.47 -1.16
C GLY A 107 24.63 -24.95 -0.95
N GLY A 108 23.84 -24.26 -1.76
CA GLY A 108 23.53 -22.84 -1.61
C GLY A 108 22.45 -22.54 -0.57
N ALA A 109 21.87 -21.36 -0.69
CA ALA A 109 20.79 -20.88 0.17
C ALA A 109 19.54 -21.75 0.00
N ARG A 110 18.84 -22.00 1.10
CA ARG A 110 17.58 -22.74 1.07
C ARG A 110 16.39 -21.81 0.80
N LEU A 111 15.53 -22.17 -0.14
CA LEU A 111 14.25 -21.48 -0.34
C LEU A 111 13.26 -21.85 0.78
N ILE A 112 12.58 -20.84 1.30
CA ILE A 112 11.47 -20.95 2.22
C ILE A 112 10.26 -20.30 1.55
N ASP A 113 9.19 -21.08 1.34
CA ASP A 113 7.88 -20.60 0.92
C ASP A 113 6.98 -20.47 2.15
N PRO A 114 6.62 -19.23 2.56
CA PRO A 114 5.68 -18.99 3.65
C PRO A 114 4.25 -19.52 3.43
N LYS A 115 3.92 -20.04 2.23
CA LYS A 115 2.60 -20.56 1.84
C LYS A 115 1.47 -19.53 2.01
N MET A 116 1.76 -18.25 1.77
CA MET A 116 0.80 -17.15 1.95
C MET A 116 -0.32 -17.17 0.92
N ARG A 117 -1.56 -16.95 1.34
CA ARG A 117 -2.68 -16.68 0.41
C ARG A 117 -2.77 -15.20 0.07
N ASN A 118 -2.37 -14.37 1.03
CA ASN A 118 -2.36 -12.91 0.95
C ASN A 118 -1.14 -12.37 1.71
N SER A 119 -0.75 -11.11 1.44
CA SER A 119 0.43 -10.51 2.07
C SER A 119 0.27 -10.25 3.57
N SER A 120 -0.96 -10.13 4.08
CA SER A 120 -1.21 -10.01 5.53
C SER A 120 -0.92 -11.30 6.32
N ASP A 121 -0.79 -12.45 5.66
CA ASP A 121 -0.35 -13.70 6.30
C ASP A 121 1.12 -13.63 6.74
N PHE A 122 1.94 -12.75 6.14
CA PHE A 122 3.39 -12.68 6.39
C PHE A 122 3.73 -12.38 7.85
N ALA A 123 3.04 -11.43 8.47
CA ALA A 123 3.31 -11.04 9.86
C ALA A 123 3.03 -12.19 10.83
N LYS A 124 2.00 -12.99 10.54
CA LYS A 124 1.62 -14.16 11.34
C LYS A 124 2.61 -15.31 11.15
N TRP A 125 3.00 -15.56 9.89
CA TRP A 125 4.05 -16.53 9.56
C TRP A 125 5.36 -16.22 10.27
N LEU A 126 5.84 -14.98 10.16
CA LEU A 126 7.07 -14.51 10.79
C LEU A 126 7.02 -14.57 12.32
N HIS A 127 5.84 -14.43 12.93
CA HIS A 127 5.67 -14.51 14.37
C HIS A 127 5.73 -15.94 14.93
N SER A 128 5.54 -16.96 14.09
CA SER A 128 5.57 -18.35 14.52
C SER A 128 6.93 -18.74 15.10
N LYS A 129 6.93 -19.64 16.09
CA LYS A 129 8.16 -20.08 16.77
C LYS A 129 9.07 -20.84 15.80
N GLU A 130 8.45 -21.60 14.92
CA GLU A 130 9.08 -22.41 13.88
C GLU A 130 9.85 -21.51 12.92
N THR A 131 9.21 -20.47 12.39
CA THR A 131 9.86 -19.50 11.49
C THR A 131 10.96 -18.74 12.20
N LYS A 132 10.74 -18.23 13.42
CA LYS A 132 11.80 -17.53 14.17
C LYS A 132 13.03 -18.41 14.35
N LYS A 133 12.85 -19.67 14.75
CA LYS A 133 13.93 -20.65 14.88
C LYS A 133 14.63 -20.92 13.54
N GLU A 134 13.88 -21.02 12.46
CA GLU A 134 14.40 -21.30 11.12
C GLU A 134 15.25 -20.15 10.55
N LEU A 135 14.90 -18.90 10.89
CA LEU A 135 15.57 -17.70 10.41
C LEU A 135 16.71 -17.23 11.35
N SER A 136 16.68 -17.57 12.64
CA SER A 136 17.76 -17.21 13.57
C SER A 136 19.13 -17.75 13.13
N GLY A 137 20.15 -16.91 13.19
CA GLY A 137 21.51 -17.22 12.75
C GLY A 137 21.70 -17.26 11.22
N LYS A 138 20.67 -16.94 10.42
CA LYS A 138 20.73 -16.97 8.96
C LYS A 138 20.83 -15.59 8.35
N ASP A 139 21.47 -15.52 7.18
CA ASP A 139 21.41 -14.37 6.29
C ASP A 139 20.09 -14.44 5.49
N VAL A 140 19.08 -13.65 5.88
CA VAL A 140 17.73 -13.72 5.29
C VAL A 140 17.66 -12.87 4.02
N MET A 141 17.33 -13.51 2.91
CA MET A 141 17.24 -12.91 1.58
C MET A 141 15.79 -12.86 1.11
N LEU A 142 15.22 -11.67 1.00
CA LEU A 142 13.82 -11.46 0.59
C LEU A 142 13.71 -11.15 -0.90
N TYR A 143 12.68 -11.69 -1.54
CA TYR A 143 12.33 -11.29 -2.91
C TYR A 143 10.83 -11.28 -3.16
N CYS A 144 10.42 -10.46 -4.11
CA CYS A 144 9.08 -10.48 -4.69
C CYS A 144 9.16 -9.99 -6.14
N THR A 145 8.02 -9.91 -6.84
CA THR A 145 7.97 -9.47 -8.25
C THR A 145 8.73 -8.18 -8.51
N GLY A 146 8.48 -7.15 -7.69
CA GLY A 146 8.98 -5.79 -7.94
C GLY A 146 9.66 -5.09 -6.76
N GLY A 147 9.86 -5.76 -5.62
CA GLY A 147 10.52 -5.23 -4.41
C GLY A 147 9.61 -4.62 -3.36
N ILE A 148 8.46 -4.03 -3.71
CA ILE A 148 7.62 -3.27 -2.75
C ILE A 148 7.14 -4.08 -1.53
N ARG A 149 6.87 -5.39 -1.68
CA ARG A 149 6.55 -6.29 -0.55
C ARG A 149 7.75 -6.50 0.37
N CYS A 150 8.94 -6.61 -0.19
CA CYS A 150 10.17 -6.81 0.57
C CYS A 150 10.48 -5.60 1.47
N GLU A 151 10.13 -4.37 1.06
CA GLU A 151 10.29 -3.18 1.90
C GLU A 151 9.52 -3.29 3.22
N ARG A 152 8.29 -3.82 3.16
CA ARG A 152 7.48 -4.03 4.36
C ARG A 152 7.91 -5.27 5.13
N ALA A 153 8.20 -6.36 4.43
CA ALA A 153 8.61 -7.61 5.03
C ALA A 153 9.94 -7.50 5.79
N SER A 154 10.93 -6.80 5.23
CA SER A 154 12.22 -6.53 5.89
C SER A 154 12.04 -5.65 7.12
N ALA A 155 11.22 -4.60 7.01
CA ALA A 155 10.90 -3.72 8.15
C ALA A 155 10.21 -4.46 9.30
N LEU A 156 9.30 -5.40 9.00
CA LEU A 156 8.71 -6.30 10.00
C LEU A 156 9.75 -7.20 10.65
N LEU A 157 10.56 -7.88 9.84
CA LEU A 157 11.59 -8.81 10.30
C LEU A 157 12.57 -8.13 11.24
N ASN A 158 13.15 -7.00 10.81
CA ASN A 158 14.16 -6.28 11.60
C ASN A 158 13.56 -5.70 12.89
N GLN A 159 12.35 -5.13 12.87
CA GLN A 159 11.70 -4.64 14.10
C GLN A 159 11.39 -5.78 15.07
N MET A 160 10.92 -6.92 14.57
CA MET A 160 10.63 -8.08 15.41
C MET A 160 11.90 -8.68 16.01
N ALA A 161 13.00 -8.70 15.26
CA ALA A 161 14.31 -9.13 15.76
C ALA A 161 14.86 -8.18 16.83
N GLU A 162 14.74 -6.87 16.61
CA GLU A 162 15.15 -5.86 17.59
C GLU A 162 14.34 -5.97 18.89
N ALA A 163 13.04 -6.25 18.79
CA ALA A 163 12.15 -6.35 19.95
C ALA A 163 12.22 -7.69 20.70
N ASP A 164 12.66 -8.77 20.05
CA ASP A 164 12.73 -10.12 20.62
C ASP A 164 14.18 -10.63 20.60
N PRO A 165 14.92 -10.57 21.73
CA PRO A 165 16.31 -11.03 21.81
C PRO A 165 16.52 -12.51 21.47
N LYS A 166 15.45 -13.32 21.37
CA LYS A 166 15.57 -14.72 20.95
C LYS A 166 15.42 -14.91 19.44
N PHE A 167 15.02 -13.86 18.73
CA PHE A 167 14.90 -13.85 17.28
C PHE A 167 16.06 -13.06 16.67
N GLU A 168 17.13 -13.78 16.33
CA GLU A 168 18.42 -13.20 15.95
C GLU A 168 18.81 -13.59 14.51
N PRO A 169 18.08 -13.13 13.47
CA PRO A 169 18.56 -13.25 12.10
C PRO A 169 19.86 -12.45 11.96
N LYS A 170 20.83 -12.99 11.20
CA LYS A 170 22.16 -12.38 11.06
C LYS A 170 22.12 -11.12 10.20
N SER A 171 21.34 -11.16 9.13
CA SER A 171 21.12 -10.02 8.23
C SER A 171 19.78 -10.15 7.51
N CYS A 172 19.23 -9.03 7.05
CA CYS A 172 18.06 -9.01 6.17
C CYS A 172 18.38 -8.19 4.92
N VAL A 173 18.48 -8.89 3.78
CA VAL A 173 18.78 -8.32 2.48
C VAL A 173 17.64 -8.57 1.51
N GLN A 174 17.52 -7.76 0.46
CA GLN A 174 16.47 -7.87 -0.54
C GLN A 174 16.97 -7.53 -1.94
N VAL A 175 16.46 -8.20 -2.97
CA VAL A 175 16.87 -7.91 -4.35
C VAL A 175 16.24 -6.60 -4.84
N ARG A 176 17.10 -5.65 -5.20
CA ARG A 176 16.71 -4.34 -5.74
C ARG A 176 15.94 -4.53 -7.04
N GLY A 177 14.72 -4.02 -7.07
CA GLY A 177 13.87 -4.12 -8.25
C GLY A 177 13.18 -5.49 -8.42
N GLY A 178 13.34 -6.43 -7.49
CA GLY A 178 12.61 -7.70 -7.52
C GLY A 178 13.06 -8.67 -8.62
N ILE A 179 12.27 -9.71 -8.81
CA ILE A 179 12.44 -10.71 -9.88
C ILE A 179 12.48 -10.03 -11.26
N GLU A 180 11.70 -8.96 -11.45
CA GLU A 180 11.65 -8.24 -12.72
C GLU A 180 13.03 -7.77 -13.19
N ARG A 181 13.80 -7.13 -12.29
CA ARG A 181 15.16 -6.66 -12.60
C ARG A 181 16.16 -7.80 -12.64
N TYR A 182 15.99 -8.83 -11.81
CA TYR A 182 16.83 -10.02 -11.85
C TYR A 182 16.78 -10.69 -13.23
N LEU A 183 15.58 -10.91 -13.79
CA LEU A 183 15.42 -11.53 -15.11
C LEU A 183 15.93 -10.66 -16.27
N LYS A 184 15.95 -9.33 -16.11
CA LYS A 184 16.61 -8.42 -17.06
C LYS A 184 18.14 -8.51 -17.01
N THR A 185 18.69 -8.85 -15.84
CA THR A 185 20.14 -9.01 -15.64
C THR A 185 20.60 -10.40 -16.07
N PHE A 186 19.78 -11.42 -15.83
CA PHE A 186 20.01 -12.82 -16.21
C PHE A 186 18.92 -13.27 -17.21
N PRO A 187 19.07 -12.91 -18.50
CA PRO A 187 18.03 -13.19 -19.51
C PRO A 187 17.79 -14.68 -19.76
N GLU A 188 18.73 -15.55 -19.41
CA GLU A 188 18.58 -17.02 -19.41
C GLU A 188 17.85 -17.57 -18.18
N GLY A 189 17.60 -16.72 -17.18
CA GLY A 189 16.92 -17.05 -15.94
C GLY A 189 17.84 -17.17 -14.73
N GLY A 190 19.14 -17.43 -14.88
CA GLY A 190 20.04 -17.62 -13.73
C GLY A 190 19.55 -18.72 -12.79
N PHE A 191 19.34 -18.41 -11.51
CA PHE A 191 18.72 -19.31 -10.53
C PHE A 191 17.19 -19.23 -10.50
N TRP A 192 16.55 -18.41 -11.34
CA TRP A 192 15.10 -18.39 -11.45
C TRP A 192 14.61 -19.57 -12.30
N LYS A 193 13.60 -20.28 -11.79
CA LYS A 193 12.93 -21.38 -12.49
C LYS A 193 11.46 -21.05 -12.71
N GLY A 194 10.97 -21.32 -13.91
CA GLY A 194 9.59 -21.06 -14.32
C GLY A 194 9.33 -19.60 -14.72
N ARG A 195 8.12 -19.12 -14.41
CA ARG A 195 7.52 -17.86 -14.86
C ARG A 195 7.25 -16.96 -13.66
N ASN A 196 7.48 -15.65 -13.81
CA ASN A 196 7.19 -14.67 -12.77
C ASN A 196 5.77 -14.10 -12.95
N TYR A 197 4.88 -14.33 -11.97
CA TYR A 197 3.50 -13.82 -12.01
C TYR A 197 3.44 -12.30 -12.04
N LEU A 198 2.61 -11.74 -12.93
CA LEU A 198 2.36 -10.29 -13.05
C LEU A 198 0.90 -9.93 -12.82
N PHE A 199 0.67 -8.77 -12.19
CA PHE A 199 -0.66 -8.24 -11.86
C PHE A 199 -1.27 -7.38 -12.98
N ASP A 200 -0.73 -7.47 -14.19
CA ASP A 200 -1.19 -6.75 -15.37
C ASP A 200 -1.53 -7.72 -16.51
N LYS A 201 -1.91 -7.20 -17.68
CA LYS A 201 -2.38 -8.02 -18.79
C LYS A 201 -1.31 -8.89 -19.44
N ARG A 202 -0.02 -8.71 -19.12
CA ARG A 202 1.03 -9.65 -19.53
C ARG A 202 0.87 -11.00 -18.83
N MET A 203 0.22 -11.01 -17.65
CA MET A 203 -0.04 -12.17 -16.79
C MET A 203 1.21 -12.83 -16.20
N GLU A 204 2.30 -12.89 -16.95
CA GLU A 204 3.58 -13.39 -16.50
C GLU A 204 4.76 -12.75 -17.25
N GLN A 205 5.94 -12.76 -16.64
CA GLN A 205 7.23 -12.48 -17.26
C GLN A 205 8.03 -13.78 -17.34
N LYS A 206 8.64 -14.04 -18.50
CA LYS A 206 9.60 -15.13 -18.69
C LYS A 206 11.03 -14.55 -18.80
N PRO A 207 12.07 -15.34 -18.49
CA PRO A 207 13.41 -15.00 -18.94
C PRO A 207 13.42 -14.91 -20.48
N GLU A 208 14.03 -13.86 -21.03
CA GLU A 208 13.92 -13.49 -22.43
C GLU A 208 14.51 -14.53 -23.38
N LEU A 209 15.69 -15.07 -23.02
CA LEU A 209 16.47 -15.97 -23.86
C LEU A 209 16.21 -17.46 -23.54
N LYS A 210 15.42 -17.75 -22.50
CA LYS A 210 15.05 -19.11 -22.16
C LYS A 210 14.01 -19.68 -23.14
N SER A 211 14.31 -20.83 -23.72
CA SER A 211 13.42 -21.50 -24.68
C SER A 211 12.08 -21.92 -24.04
N ASN A 212 11.06 -22.13 -24.87
CA ASN A 212 9.76 -22.59 -24.37
C ASN A 212 9.88 -24.01 -23.80
N GLU A 213 10.69 -24.89 -24.40
CA GLU A 213 10.91 -26.25 -23.92
C GLU A 213 11.54 -26.24 -22.52
N ALA A 214 12.53 -25.38 -22.29
CA ALA A 214 13.15 -25.20 -20.99
C ALA A 214 12.19 -24.58 -19.96
N LEU A 215 11.28 -23.70 -20.39
CA LEU A 215 10.23 -23.14 -19.52
C LEU A 215 9.16 -24.16 -19.13
N GLU A 216 8.78 -25.05 -20.05
CA GLU A 216 7.84 -26.14 -19.74
C GLU A 216 8.52 -27.22 -18.88
N ALA A 217 9.81 -27.47 -19.06
CA ALA A 217 10.59 -28.37 -18.20
C ALA A 217 10.73 -27.85 -16.76
N ASP A 218 10.76 -26.53 -16.58
CA ASP A 218 10.73 -25.88 -15.26
C ASP A 218 9.33 -25.89 -14.60
N CYS A 219 8.30 -26.40 -15.26
CA CYS A 219 6.92 -26.27 -14.79
C CYS A 219 6.61 -27.26 -13.65
N GLU A 220 6.57 -26.76 -12.42
CA GLU A 220 6.17 -27.54 -11.25
C GLU A 220 4.66 -27.44 -10.93
N SER A 221 3.97 -26.47 -11.50
CA SER A 221 2.52 -26.28 -11.30
C SER A 221 1.68 -27.20 -12.17
N GLN A 222 0.45 -27.44 -11.71
CA GLN A 222 -0.50 -28.35 -12.34
C GLN A 222 -1.89 -27.73 -12.47
N CYS A 223 -2.66 -28.23 -13.43
CA CYS A 223 -4.09 -27.98 -13.54
C CYS A 223 -4.81 -28.48 -12.29
N CYS A 224 -5.63 -27.63 -11.65
CA CYS A 224 -6.36 -28.00 -10.43
C CYS A 224 -7.53 -28.97 -10.65
N VAL A 225 -7.74 -29.45 -11.89
CA VAL A 225 -8.81 -30.40 -12.25
C VAL A 225 -8.22 -31.75 -12.65
N CYS A 226 -7.28 -31.77 -13.61
CA CYS A 226 -6.72 -33.01 -14.16
C CYS A 226 -5.27 -33.28 -13.76
N ALA A 227 -4.65 -32.43 -12.93
CA ALA A 227 -3.24 -32.49 -12.52
C ALA A 227 -2.20 -32.41 -13.67
N ALA A 228 -2.61 -32.16 -14.92
CA ALA A 228 -1.67 -31.99 -16.03
C ALA A 228 -0.73 -30.79 -15.79
N PRO A 229 0.58 -30.89 -16.08
CA PRO A 229 1.53 -29.80 -15.92
C PRO A 229 1.09 -28.54 -16.65
N ARG A 230 1.15 -27.40 -15.97
CA ARG A 230 0.73 -26.11 -16.52
C ARG A 230 1.25 -24.94 -15.68
N GLY A 231 2.07 -24.09 -16.28
CA GLY A 231 2.67 -22.93 -15.59
C GLY A 231 1.98 -21.59 -15.82
N VAL A 232 0.73 -21.57 -16.31
CA VAL A 232 0.07 -20.32 -16.72
C VAL A 232 -1.35 -20.19 -16.20
N TYR A 233 -1.67 -19.03 -15.63
CA TYR A 233 -3.02 -18.66 -15.23
C TYR A 233 -3.78 -18.06 -16.41
N ARG A 234 -4.89 -18.68 -16.81
CA ARG A 234 -5.81 -18.20 -17.86
C ARG A 234 -7.26 -18.31 -17.38
N GLY A 235 -8.17 -17.55 -18.00
CA GLY A 235 -9.61 -17.60 -17.67
C GLY A 235 -10.04 -16.98 -16.34
N LYS A 236 -9.10 -16.51 -15.49
CA LYS A 236 -9.37 -15.90 -14.17
C LYS A 236 -10.14 -16.83 -13.21
N HIS A 237 -9.94 -18.15 -13.34
CA HIS A 237 -10.50 -19.13 -12.43
C HIS A 237 -9.95 -18.94 -11.01
N LYS A 238 -10.78 -19.24 -10.02
CA LYS A 238 -10.47 -19.05 -8.59
C LYS A 238 -10.81 -20.30 -7.81
N CYS A 239 -10.06 -20.56 -6.75
CA CYS A 239 -10.40 -21.56 -5.76
C CYS A 239 -11.82 -21.29 -5.21
N GLY A 240 -12.63 -22.34 -5.08
CA GLY A 240 -13.99 -22.27 -4.54
C GLY A 240 -14.03 -21.87 -3.06
N GLU A 241 -12.94 -22.12 -2.34
CA GLU A 241 -12.85 -21.91 -0.89
C GLU A 241 -12.17 -20.57 -0.55
N CYS A 242 -10.86 -20.45 -0.79
CA CYS A 242 -10.10 -19.25 -0.42
C CYS A 242 -10.02 -18.17 -1.51
N ARG A 243 -10.64 -18.39 -2.68
CA ARG A 243 -10.74 -17.43 -3.80
C ARG A 243 -9.43 -17.02 -4.47
N VAL A 244 -8.27 -17.58 -4.09
CA VAL A 244 -6.99 -17.34 -4.78
C VAL A 244 -7.05 -17.87 -6.23
N PRO A 245 -6.27 -17.31 -7.16
CA PRO A 245 -6.19 -17.82 -8.53
C PRO A 245 -5.82 -19.30 -8.58
N VAL A 246 -6.40 -20.04 -9.53
CA VAL A 246 -6.06 -21.45 -9.81
C VAL A 246 -5.76 -21.66 -11.30
N ILE A 247 -4.95 -22.67 -11.58
CA ILE A 247 -4.53 -23.01 -12.94
C ILE A 247 -5.51 -24.03 -13.50
N VAL A 248 -6.06 -23.72 -14.68
CA VAL A 248 -6.96 -24.62 -15.41
C VAL A 248 -6.41 -24.76 -16.84
N CYS A 249 -6.16 -25.99 -17.26
CA CYS A 249 -5.70 -26.26 -18.63
C CYS A 249 -6.87 -26.11 -19.64
N PRO A 250 -6.58 -25.91 -20.94
CA PRO A 250 -7.62 -25.73 -21.96
C PRO A 250 -8.69 -26.83 -21.97
N ALA A 251 -8.29 -28.09 -21.77
CA ALA A 251 -9.21 -29.24 -21.73
C ALA A 251 -10.20 -29.19 -20.56
N CYS A 252 -9.85 -28.52 -19.46
CA CYS A 252 -10.68 -28.45 -18.25
C CYS A 252 -11.50 -27.16 -18.13
N VAL A 253 -11.41 -26.23 -19.09
CA VAL A 253 -12.13 -24.94 -19.03
C VAL A 253 -13.64 -25.13 -18.96
N ALA A 254 -14.20 -26.07 -19.73
CA ALA A 254 -15.64 -26.35 -19.72
C ALA A 254 -16.10 -26.81 -18.32
N HIS A 255 -15.38 -27.77 -17.71
CA HIS A 255 -15.64 -28.22 -16.34
C HIS A 255 -15.52 -27.08 -15.32
N ALA A 256 -14.42 -26.33 -15.37
CA ALA A 256 -14.16 -25.22 -14.44
C ALA A 256 -15.19 -24.10 -14.55
N THR A 257 -15.80 -23.93 -15.72
CA THR A 257 -16.86 -22.94 -15.96
C THR A 257 -18.21 -23.46 -15.46
N ALA A 258 -18.51 -24.74 -15.69
CA ALA A 258 -19.74 -25.36 -15.21
C ALA A 258 -19.76 -25.54 -13.69
N GLN A 259 -18.61 -25.79 -13.07
CA GLN A 259 -18.49 -26.12 -11.64
C GLN A 259 -17.39 -25.28 -10.95
N PRO A 260 -17.49 -23.95 -10.93
CA PRO A 260 -16.43 -23.09 -10.39
C PRO A 260 -16.21 -23.28 -8.87
N ALA A 261 -17.22 -23.75 -8.14
CA ALA A 261 -17.14 -23.99 -6.70
C ALA A 261 -16.33 -25.24 -6.33
N THR A 262 -16.11 -26.18 -7.26
CA THR A 262 -15.34 -27.41 -7.00
C THR A 262 -13.84 -27.21 -7.13
N LEU A 263 -13.41 -26.13 -7.79
CA LEU A 263 -11.99 -25.82 -7.98
C LEU A 263 -11.31 -25.62 -6.63
N ARG A 264 -10.10 -26.19 -6.47
CA ARG A 264 -9.29 -26.05 -5.26
C ARG A 264 -7.85 -25.70 -5.62
N CYS A 265 -7.25 -24.74 -4.92
CA CYS A 265 -5.82 -24.48 -5.03
C CYS A 265 -5.01 -25.53 -4.23
N PRO A 266 -3.71 -25.73 -4.51
CA PRO A 266 -2.87 -26.71 -3.82
C PRO A 266 -2.96 -26.64 -2.29
N LEU A 267 -2.85 -25.44 -1.72
CA LEU A 267 -2.96 -25.25 -0.27
C LEU A 267 -4.31 -25.66 0.33
N CYS A 268 -5.42 -25.54 -0.41
CA CYS A 268 -6.73 -26.02 0.10
C CYS A 268 -6.84 -27.54 -0.02
N VAL A 269 -6.22 -28.15 -1.04
CA VAL A 269 -6.14 -29.61 -1.18
C VAL A 269 -5.29 -30.20 -0.04
N GLU A 270 -4.18 -29.55 0.30
CA GLU A 270 -3.32 -29.91 1.44
C GLU A 270 -3.97 -29.69 2.81
N GLY A 271 -5.11 -28.98 2.89
CA GLY A 271 -5.68 -28.55 4.17
C GLY A 271 -4.78 -27.56 4.93
N TYR A 272 -3.93 -26.80 4.22
CA TYR A 272 -3.03 -25.84 4.84
C TYR A 272 -3.78 -24.65 5.43
N GLU A 273 -3.57 -24.45 6.73
CA GLU A 273 -4.02 -23.30 7.49
C GLU A 273 -2.84 -22.38 7.81
N ALA A 274 -2.98 -21.10 7.45
CA ALA A 274 -1.98 -20.09 7.79
C ALA A 274 -1.96 -19.87 9.32
N PRO A 275 -0.79 -19.56 9.91
CA PRO A 275 -0.72 -19.16 11.31
C PRO A 275 -1.74 -18.05 11.63
N SER A 276 -2.45 -18.19 12.74
CA SER A 276 -3.53 -17.27 13.12
C SER A 276 -3.09 -16.17 14.08
N VAL A 277 -1.99 -16.37 14.81
CA VAL A 277 -1.48 -15.44 15.82
C VAL A 277 -0.84 -14.23 15.17
N VAL A 278 -1.34 -13.04 15.51
CA VAL A 278 -0.82 -11.75 15.02
C VAL A 278 0.18 -11.20 16.05
N PRO A 279 1.37 -10.73 15.63
CA PRO A 279 2.32 -10.10 16.53
C PRO A 279 1.78 -8.78 17.09
N ASP A 280 2.04 -8.50 18.38
CA ASP A 280 1.76 -7.19 18.99
C ASP A 280 2.86 -6.17 18.63
N LEU A 281 2.78 -5.66 17.40
CA LEU A 281 3.75 -4.70 16.87
C LEU A 281 3.73 -3.35 17.61
N VAL A 282 2.62 -2.99 18.26
CA VAL A 282 2.51 -1.73 19.00
C VAL A 282 3.27 -1.84 20.32
N ALA A 283 3.13 -2.96 21.04
CA ALA A 283 3.93 -3.22 22.23
C ALA A 283 5.43 -3.28 21.91
N GLN A 284 5.80 -3.94 20.80
CA GLN A 284 7.20 -3.98 20.35
C GLN A 284 7.77 -2.58 20.10
N LYS A 285 7.04 -1.69 19.41
CA LYS A 285 7.48 -0.30 19.20
C LYS A 285 7.69 0.46 20.51
N ARG A 286 6.78 0.28 21.48
CA ARG A 286 6.91 0.89 22.82
C ARG A 286 8.14 0.38 23.54
N GLN A 287 8.42 -0.93 23.47
CA GLN A 287 9.62 -1.53 24.06
C GLN A 287 10.91 -0.96 23.44
N LEU A 288 10.91 -0.71 22.13
CA LEU A 288 12.08 -0.20 21.40
C LEU A 288 12.32 1.30 21.58
N GLY A 289 11.52 1.99 22.40
CA GLY A 289 11.57 3.45 22.52
C GLY A 289 11.40 4.14 21.17
N VAL A 290 10.78 3.46 20.19
CA VAL A 290 10.33 4.10 18.96
C VAL A 290 9.11 4.88 19.40
N ASP A 291 9.31 6.15 19.76
CA ASP A 291 8.21 7.04 20.05
C ASP A 291 7.15 6.83 18.99
N LEU A 292 5.95 6.47 19.45
CA LEU A 292 4.77 6.53 18.61
C LEU A 292 4.60 8.02 18.31
N ASP A 293 5.34 8.55 17.34
CA ASP A 293 5.23 9.94 16.86
C ASP A 293 3.96 10.13 16.03
N MET A 294 2.86 9.58 16.55
CA MET A 294 1.46 9.82 16.24
C MET A 294 0.58 9.80 17.52
N ALA A 295 1.14 9.62 18.73
CA ALA A 295 0.41 9.47 19.99
C ALA A 295 0.02 10.79 20.67
N GLY A 296 -0.01 11.91 19.94
CA GLY A 296 -0.59 13.18 20.44
C GLY A 296 -2.08 13.36 20.14
N ALA A 297 -2.64 12.67 19.15
CA ALA A 297 -4.01 12.95 18.67
C ALA A 297 -5.07 11.92 19.11
N GLY A 298 -4.67 10.72 19.52
CA GLY A 298 -5.59 9.61 19.81
C GLY A 298 -6.13 9.57 21.23
N GLN A 299 -5.30 9.85 22.24
CA GLN A 299 -5.69 9.64 23.65
C GLN A 299 -6.44 10.84 24.27
N ALA A 300 -6.17 12.07 23.83
CA ALA A 300 -7.00 13.23 24.20
C ALA A 300 -8.44 13.12 23.64
N ARG A 301 -8.62 12.43 22.51
CA ARG A 301 -9.93 12.26 21.85
C ARG A 301 -10.86 11.24 22.50
N LYS A 302 -10.35 10.31 23.32
CA LYS A 302 -11.19 9.29 23.97
C LYS A 302 -11.72 9.74 25.35
N LYS A 303 -10.99 10.61 26.05
CA LYS A 303 -11.41 11.18 27.35
C LYS A 303 -12.38 12.36 27.18
N ALA A 304 -12.25 13.17 26.13
CA ALA A 304 -13.18 14.28 25.84
C ALA A 304 -14.54 13.84 25.25
N ARG A 305 -14.76 12.55 24.98
CA ARG A 305 -15.98 12.05 24.32
C ARG A 305 -17.01 11.45 25.30
N ARG A 306 -16.73 11.48 26.60
CA ARG A 306 -17.57 10.80 27.62
C ARG A 306 -18.04 11.69 28.78
N GLU A 307 -17.70 12.97 28.77
CA GLU A 307 -18.14 13.92 29.82
C GLU A 307 -18.69 15.19 29.15
N GLY A 308 -20.00 15.39 29.27
CA GLY A 308 -20.75 16.66 29.24
C GLY A 308 -20.49 17.69 28.10
N GLY A 309 -21.47 18.14 27.33
CA GLY A 309 -22.89 18.12 27.59
C GLY A 309 -23.70 18.83 26.52
N GLU A 310 -25.00 18.73 26.75
CA GLU A 310 -26.18 19.35 26.16
C GLU A 310 -26.01 20.63 25.32
N THR A 311 -26.86 20.65 24.29
CA THR A 311 -27.31 21.78 23.50
C THR A 311 -27.60 23.04 24.33
N THR A 312 -27.00 24.18 23.95
CA THR A 312 -27.64 25.49 24.05
C THR A 312 -27.44 26.26 22.75
N ALA A 313 -28.55 26.49 22.05
CA ALA A 313 -28.63 27.38 20.90
C ALA A 313 -28.73 28.83 21.41
N SER A 314 -27.61 29.54 21.51
CA SER A 314 -27.62 31.02 21.63
C SER A 314 -26.32 31.72 21.21
N GLY A 315 -25.35 31.01 20.63
CA GLY A 315 -24.07 31.59 20.22
C GLY A 315 -24.16 32.46 18.97
N ASP A 316 -23.28 33.47 18.90
CA ASP A 316 -23.02 34.28 17.72
C ASP A 316 -22.52 33.39 16.56
N ALA A 317 -23.33 33.29 15.51
CA ALA A 317 -23.07 32.49 14.32
C ALA A 317 -22.52 33.34 13.15
N SER A 318 -22.14 34.59 13.40
CA SER A 318 -21.40 35.41 12.42
C SER A 318 -20.06 34.78 12.02
N ARG A 319 -19.58 33.80 12.79
CA ARG A 319 -18.36 33.03 12.52
C ARG A 319 -18.66 31.53 12.46
N LEU A 320 -18.34 30.91 11.34
CA LEU A 320 -18.57 29.49 11.10
C LEU A 320 -17.24 28.71 11.05
N TYR A 321 -17.25 27.52 11.63
CA TYR A 321 -16.21 26.52 11.46
C TYR A 321 -16.71 25.46 10.48
N VAL A 322 -16.05 25.36 9.33
CA VAL A 322 -16.44 24.48 8.23
C VAL A 322 -15.43 23.37 8.08
N ARG A 323 -15.89 22.11 8.06
CA ARG A 323 -15.08 20.89 7.94
C ARG A 323 -15.51 20.04 6.74
N HIS A 324 -14.65 19.07 6.42
CA HIS A 324 -14.79 18.17 5.25
C HIS A 324 -14.71 18.91 3.92
N ILE A 325 -13.98 20.03 3.90
CA ILE A 325 -13.69 20.74 2.68
C ILE A 325 -12.67 19.91 1.87
N PRO A 326 -12.87 19.72 0.56
CA PRO A 326 -11.89 19.04 -0.29
C PRO A 326 -10.54 19.73 -0.24
N LEU A 327 -9.45 18.95 -0.25
CA LEU A 327 -8.08 19.50 -0.24
C LEU A 327 -7.76 20.32 -1.50
N VAL A 328 -8.47 20.04 -2.60
CA VAL A 328 -8.42 20.82 -3.84
C VAL A 328 -9.76 21.53 -3.98
N VAL A 329 -9.81 22.78 -3.51
CA VAL A 329 -11.00 23.63 -3.51
C VAL A 329 -10.59 25.08 -3.77
N ARG A 330 -11.48 25.85 -4.37
CA ARG A 330 -11.36 27.31 -4.47
C ARG A 330 -12.25 28.01 -3.45
N ALA A 331 -11.86 29.20 -2.99
CA ALA A 331 -12.69 30.03 -2.11
C ALA A 331 -14.02 30.34 -2.79
N SER A 332 -14.01 30.66 -4.09
CA SER A 332 -15.22 30.80 -4.93
C SER A 332 -16.18 29.60 -4.87
N GLN A 333 -15.66 28.38 -4.96
CA GLN A 333 -16.48 27.16 -4.88
C GLN A 333 -17.06 26.93 -3.47
N LEU A 334 -16.30 27.29 -2.43
CA LEU A 334 -16.79 27.20 -1.07
C LEU A 334 -17.88 28.26 -0.81
N ARG A 335 -17.72 29.48 -1.33
CA ARG A 335 -18.72 30.55 -1.28
C ARG A 335 -20.02 30.10 -1.96
N GLU A 336 -19.94 29.53 -3.16
CA GLU A 336 -21.10 29.00 -3.88
C GLU A 336 -21.85 27.93 -3.06
N ALA A 337 -21.12 27.01 -2.42
CA ALA A 337 -21.71 25.97 -1.58
C ALA A 337 -22.34 26.51 -0.28
N LEU A 338 -21.72 27.50 0.35
CA LEU A 338 -22.21 28.14 1.57
C LEU A 338 -23.31 29.18 1.31
N GLY A 339 -23.44 29.67 0.07
CA GLY A 339 -24.46 30.63 -0.35
C GLY A 339 -24.10 32.08 -0.06
N GLU A 340 -25.12 32.94 -0.08
CA GLU A 340 -24.95 34.38 0.13
C GLU A 340 -24.53 34.73 1.57
N GLY A 341 -23.87 35.87 1.72
CA GLY A 341 -23.48 36.40 3.03
C GLY A 341 -22.15 35.90 3.56
N VAL A 342 -21.35 35.15 2.78
CA VAL A 342 -19.95 34.87 3.13
C VAL A 342 -19.11 36.12 2.87
N GLU A 343 -18.43 36.65 3.89
CA GLU A 343 -17.55 37.82 3.77
C GLU A 343 -16.09 37.40 3.61
N LEU A 344 -15.63 36.47 4.44
CA LEU A 344 -14.22 36.05 4.48
C LEU A 344 -14.09 34.55 4.63
N ILE A 345 -13.13 33.95 3.93
CA ILE A 345 -12.67 32.58 4.13
C ILE A 345 -11.22 32.59 4.64
N HIS A 346 -11.06 32.06 5.85
CA HIS A 346 -9.76 31.77 6.44
C HIS A 346 -9.49 30.27 6.40
N TRP A 347 -8.62 29.85 5.48
CA TRP A 347 -8.16 28.47 5.39
C TRP A 347 -7.33 28.07 6.60
N LEU A 348 -7.71 26.98 7.26
CA LEU A 348 -6.90 26.46 8.36
C LEU A 348 -5.83 25.52 7.82
N ALA A 349 -4.60 25.87 8.15
CA ALA A 349 -3.42 25.09 7.90
C ALA A 349 -3.03 24.33 9.15
N ASP A 350 -2.48 23.14 8.96
CA ASP A 350 -1.83 22.41 10.03
C ASP A 350 -0.61 23.22 10.48
N SER A 351 -0.46 23.44 11.79
CA SER A 351 0.53 24.37 12.34
C SER A 351 1.98 23.90 12.15
N LYS A 352 2.19 22.61 11.85
CA LYS A 352 3.53 22.04 11.62
C LYS A 352 3.91 22.03 10.15
N THR A 353 2.97 21.62 9.29
CA THR A 353 3.22 21.44 7.86
C THR A 353 2.87 22.66 7.03
N GLY A 354 2.06 23.58 7.58
CA GLY A 354 1.43 24.68 6.85
C GLY A 354 0.38 24.20 5.84
N ALA A 355 0.08 22.89 5.79
CA ALA A 355 -0.77 22.30 4.77
C ALA A 355 -2.23 22.35 5.19
N PHE A 356 -3.10 22.65 4.24
CA PHE A 356 -4.52 22.62 4.45
C PHE A 356 -5.03 21.21 4.72
N TYR A 357 -5.84 21.07 5.78
CA TYR A 357 -6.36 19.78 6.22
C TYR A 357 -7.89 19.63 6.05
N GLY A 358 -8.50 20.48 5.22
CA GLY A 358 -9.93 20.38 4.90
C GLY A 358 -10.85 21.09 5.90
N ALA A 359 -10.36 22.15 6.53
CA ALA A 359 -11.16 23.00 7.43
C ALA A 359 -10.89 24.49 7.23
N ALA A 360 -11.92 25.32 7.37
CA ALA A 360 -11.82 26.77 7.28
C ALA A 360 -12.68 27.44 8.35
N VAL A 361 -12.29 28.66 8.72
CA VAL A 361 -13.14 29.58 9.47
C VAL A 361 -13.71 30.58 8.48
N VAL A 362 -15.03 30.78 8.51
CA VAL A 362 -15.76 31.62 7.57
C VAL A 362 -16.46 32.75 8.33
N ALA A 363 -16.26 33.99 7.91
CA ALA A 363 -17.01 35.14 8.40
C ALA A 363 -18.28 35.31 7.57
N MET A 364 -19.39 35.57 8.26
CA MET A 364 -20.71 35.79 7.69
C MET A 364 -21.17 37.21 7.97
N ALA A 365 -21.88 37.81 7.03
CA ALA A 365 -22.41 39.18 7.12
C ALA A 365 -23.37 39.40 8.30
N SER A 366 -24.02 38.34 8.80
CA SER A 366 -24.81 38.39 10.02
C SER A 366 -24.91 37.04 10.72
N THR A 367 -25.29 37.07 12.00
CA THR A 367 -25.59 35.86 12.79
C THR A 367 -26.74 35.06 12.17
N GLU A 368 -27.73 35.72 11.58
CA GLU A 368 -28.87 35.09 10.90
C GLU A 368 -28.42 34.34 9.65
N ALA A 369 -27.56 34.95 8.83
CA ALA A 369 -26.99 34.31 7.64
C ALA A 369 -26.20 33.05 8.04
N GLY A 370 -25.38 33.13 9.09
CA GLY A 370 -24.63 31.99 9.60
C GLY A 370 -25.51 30.85 10.11
N ARG A 371 -26.58 31.16 10.86
CA ARG A 371 -27.56 30.14 11.32
C ARG A 371 -28.24 29.44 10.14
N ALA A 372 -28.59 30.18 9.09
CA ALA A 372 -29.19 29.60 7.89
C ALA A 372 -28.25 28.61 7.19
N VAL A 373 -26.96 28.94 7.10
CA VAL A 373 -25.93 28.05 6.54
C VAL A 373 -25.75 26.79 7.39
N ILE A 374 -25.69 26.92 8.72
CA ILE A 374 -25.60 25.76 9.65
C ILE A 374 -26.79 24.82 9.43
N ALA A 375 -28.02 25.34 9.44
CA ALA A 375 -29.23 24.54 9.26
C ALA A 375 -29.29 23.85 7.89
N ARG A 376 -28.77 24.49 6.84
CA ARG A 376 -28.69 23.90 5.49
C ARG A 376 -27.57 22.86 5.39
N ALA A 377 -26.44 23.06 6.06
CA ALA A 377 -25.32 22.11 6.07
C ALA A 377 -25.69 20.76 6.69
N GLU A 378 -26.51 20.75 7.75
CA GLU A 378 -27.04 19.52 8.35
C GLU A 378 -27.84 18.67 7.35
N LYS A 379 -28.53 19.35 6.41
CA LYS A 379 -29.43 18.70 5.45
C LYS A 379 -28.72 18.33 4.15
N SER A 380 -28.03 19.25 3.47
CA SER A 380 -27.73 19.05 2.05
C SER A 380 -26.45 19.66 1.48
N ILE A 381 -25.69 20.51 2.19
CA ILE A 381 -24.53 21.18 1.56
C ILE A 381 -23.41 20.16 1.25
N LYS A 382 -23.13 19.97 -0.04
CA LYS A 382 -22.03 19.14 -0.56
C LYS A 382 -21.24 19.95 -1.59
N MET A 383 -19.93 19.79 -1.55
CA MET A 383 -19.07 20.29 -2.61
C MET A 383 -19.17 19.36 -3.84
N VAL A 384 -19.07 19.94 -5.03
CA VAL A 384 -19.14 19.19 -6.30
C VAL A 384 -18.14 18.03 -6.31
N GLY A 385 -18.61 16.82 -6.62
CA GLY A 385 -17.78 15.61 -6.66
C GLY A 385 -17.51 14.93 -5.31
N GLN A 386 -18.08 15.40 -4.20
CA GLN A 386 -17.87 14.79 -2.87
C GLN A 386 -19.02 13.91 -2.40
N LYS A 387 -18.66 12.80 -1.73
CA LYS A 387 -19.62 11.91 -1.04
C LYS A 387 -20.04 12.45 0.32
N LYS A 388 -19.16 13.20 1.01
CA LYS A 388 -19.41 13.77 2.34
C LYS A 388 -20.01 15.17 2.25
N ARG A 389 -20.96 15.47 3.15
CA ARG A 389 -21.49 16.82 3.37
C ARG A 389 -20.46 17.67 4.09
N LEU A 390 -20.48 18.97 3.82
CA LEU A 390 -19.76 19.94 4.65
C LEU A 390 -20.36 19.89 6.06
N GLN A 391 -19.50 19.88 7.07
CA GLN A 391 -19.94 20.01 8.45
C GLN A 391 -19.68 21.45 8.90
N VAL A 392 -20.75 22.17 9.22
CA VAL A 392 -20.70 23.58 9.60
C VAL A 392 -21.24 23.73 11.01
N SER A 393 -20.52 24.47 11.85
CA SER A 393 -20.94 24.80 13.20
C SER A 393 -20.52 26.23 13.53
N ALA A 394 -21.21 26.91 14.45
CA ALA A 394 -20.72 28.18 14.98
C ALA A 394 -19.34 27.98 15.63
N ALA A 395 -18.39 28.87 15.32
CA ALA A 395 -17.05 28.83 15.89
C ALA A 395 -16.98 29.75 17.11
N ARG A 396 -16.52 29.22 18.26
CA ARG A 396 -16.28 30.06 19.45
C ARG A 396 -15.06 30.96 19.20
N ARG A 397 -15.13 32.20 19.68
CA ARG A 397 -13.97 33.10 19.76
C ARG A 397 -13.22 32.79 21.03
N ALA A 398 -11.89 32.70 20.95
CA ALA A 398 -11.07 32.73 22.15
C ALA A 398 -11.03 34.17 22.71
N GLU A 399 -10.91 34.30 24.03
CA GLU A 399 -10.78 35.60 24.68
C GLU A 399 -9.49 36.29 24.18
N GLY A 400 -9.62 37.51 23.66
CA GLY A 400 -8.50 38.26 23.05
C GLY A 400 -8.23 37.96 21.56
N GLU A 401 -9.03 37.12 20.89
CA GLU A 401 -8.85 36.80 19.47
C GLU A 401 -9.37 37.92 18.55
N ALA A 402 -8.45 38.53 17.79
CA ALA A 402 -8.78 39.45 16.69
C ALA A 402 -9.43 38.68 15.53
N TRP A 403 -10.72 38.92 15.29
CA TRP A 403 -11.48 38.30 14.20
C TRP A 403 -12.45 39.33 13.58
N PRO A 404 -12.49 39.48 12.24
CA PRO A 404 -11.61 38.84 11.25
C PRO A 404 -10.12 39.15 11.50
N PRO A 405 -9.18 38.34 10.96
CA PRO A 405 -7.75 38.56 11.18
C PRO A 405 -7.36 40.00 10.81
N SER A 406 -6.45 40.61 11.57
CA SER A 406 -6.10 42.04 11.54
C SER A 406 -5.85 42.64 10.14
N GLU A 407 -5.90 43.98 10.05
CA GLU A 407 -5.55 44.75 8.84
C GLU A 407 -4.33 44.14 8.12
N GLY A 408 -4.55 43.65 6.89
CA GLY A 408 -3.52 43.00 6.08
C GLY A 408 -3.75 41.53 5.75
N TYR A 409 -4.77 40.85 6.29
CA TYR A 409 -5.11 39.50 5.83
C TYR A 409 -5.64 39.53 4.38
N VAL A 410 -4.91 38.90 3.48
CA VAL A 410 -5.32 38.69 2.09
C VAL A 410 -5.96 37.31 1.98
N GLU A 411 -7.26 37.29 1.70
CA GLU A 411 -7.95 36.03 1.37
C GLU A 411 -7.31 35.38 0.15
N ARG A 412 -6.93 34.11 0.30
CA ARG A 412 -6.36 33.33 -0.80
C ARG A 412 -7.47 32.57 -1.50
N GLU A 413 -7.47 32.61 -2.82
CA GLU A 413 -8.41 31.81 -3.63
C GLU A 413 -8.19 30.30 -3.44
N PHE A 414 -6.97 29.88 -3.12
CA PHE A 414 -6.63 28.48 -2.85
C PHE A 414 -6.15 28.27 -1.41
N PRO A 415 -6.46 27.12 -0.80
CA PRO A 415 -5.92 26.76 0.49
C PRO A 415 -4.39 26.63 0.45
N PRO A 416 -3.69 26.91 1.57
CA PRO A 416 -2.24 26.76 1.64
C PRO A 416 -1.84 25.28 1.48
N ILE A 417 -0.80 25.04 0.68
CA ILE A 417 -0.35 23.69 0.33
C ILE A 417 0.66 23.15 1.35
N GLY A 418 1.20 24.01 2.21
CA GLY A 418 2.31 23.70 3.09
C GLY A 418 3.50 24.61 2.85
N SER A 419 4.36 24.76 3.85
CA SER A 419 5.72 25.24 3.63
C SER A 419 6.55 24.08 3.07
N ALA A 420 7.17 24.30 1.91
CA ALA A 420 8.05 23.37 1.22
C ALA A 420 9.32 23.06 2.03
#